data_AF-A0A0F4J5Y3-F1
#
_entry.id   AF-A0A0F4J5Y3-F1
#
_cell.length_a   1.000
_cell.length_b   1.000
_cell.length_c   1.000
_cell.angle_alpha   90.00
_cell.angle_beta   90.00
_cell.angle_gamma   90.00
#
_symmetry.space_group_name_H-M   'P 1'
#
loop_
_entity.id
_entity.type
_entity.pdbx_description
1 polymer ?
#
loop_
_entity_poly.entity_id
_entity_poly.type
_entity_poly.pdbx_seq_one_letter_code
_entity_poly.pdbx_strand_id
1 'polypeptide(L)'
;MADTVNSLAARVHELLLALVTQGVDARVPGQGSSSSSAYGFLGAPGRVDVASGLQDVVVRAGALGPGGTWLAAAGHAGLGVLAVLRGRAEQAIPHLDAAVSAGYNDCVGLHAAPIRPLHGDPRFRALYQRMRITQADLDELLWLHQEMQLTAQEAQRAMVDNIGRLDTGVSLLAQAPMPTREPDTAGVLITRIDLAVTQSAFRQAALQMDFQRSSGNTSLGLIDDTWDHAQAMRDAWHAEDQDSRRQRFAEGRAFVARPGAGTVLGPCPPLGSITYPG
;
A
#
# COMPACT_ATOMS: atom_id res chain seq x y z
N MET A 1 -11.81 -11.76 -21.09
CA MET A 1 -12.08 -10.51 -20.34
C MET A 1 -11.50 -10.57 -18.93
N ALA A 2 -11.74 -11.64 -18.15
CA ALA A 2 -11.16 -11.80 -16.80
C ALA A 2 -9.62 -11.67 -16.80
N ASP A 3 -8.92 -12.30 -17.75
CA ASP A 3 -7.45 -12.21 -17.86
C ASP A 3 -6.94 -10.79 -18.09
N THR A 4 -7.70 -9.98 -18.83
CA THR A 4 -7.36 -8.58 -19.11
C THR A 4 -7.56 -7.69 -17.89
N VAL A 5 -8.64 -7.91 -17.14
CA VAL A 5 -8.90 -7.20 -15.87
C VAL A 5 -7.85 -7.57 -14.83
N ASN A 6 -7.52 -8.86 -14.69
CA ASN A 6 -6.48 -9.33 -13.78
C ASN A 6 -5.10 -8.77 -14.14
N SER A 7 -4.76 -8.73 -15.43
CA SER A 7 -3.53 -8.10 -15.91
C SER A 7 -3.45 -6.61 -15.58
N LEU A 8 -4.56 -5.86 -15.72
CA LEU A 8 -4.60 -4.45 -15.34
C LEU A 8 -4.55 -4.25 -13.82
N ALA A 9 -5.22 -5.10 -13.04
CA ALA A 9 -5.14 -5.06 -11.58
C ALA A 9 -3.71 -5.31 -11.08
N ALA A 10 -3.02 -6.31 -11.66
CA ALA A 10 -1.61 -6.55 -11.42
C ALA A 10 -0.76 -5.32 -11.79
N ARG A 11 -1.06 -4.66 -12.92
CA ARG A 11 -0.37 -3.44 -13.32
C ARG A 11 -0.57 -2.29 -12.33
N VAL A 12 -1.78 -2.11 -11.80
CA VAL A 12 -2.06 -1.14 -10.73
C VAL A 12 -1.24 -1.46 -9.50
N HIS A 13 -1.23 -2.72 -9.06
CA HIS A 13 -0.41 -3.17 -7.94
C HIS A 13 1.08 -2.84 -8.14
N GLU A 14 1.67 -3.15 -9.30
CA GLU A 14 3.07 -2.84 -9.61
C GLU A 14 3.37 -1.33 -9.54
N LEU A 15 2.50 -0.49 -10.07
CA LEU A 15 2.67 0.96 -10.09
C LEU A 15 2.59 1.55 -8.68
N LEU A 16 1.65 1.08 -7.87
CA LEU A 16 1.52 1.47 -6.47
C LEU A 16 2.70 0.96 -5.63
N LEU A 17 3.18 -0.26 -5.88
CA LEU A 17 4.37 -0.80 -5.23
C LEU A 17 5.61 0.03 -5.57
N ALA A 18 5.77 0.41 -6.83
CA ALA A 18 6.84 1.32 -7.25
C ALA A 18 6.72 2.69 -6.55
N LEU A 19 5.51 3.24 -6.40
CA LEU A 19 5.28 4.48 -5.68
C LEU A 19 5.71 4.39 -4.20
N VAL A 20 5.33 3.31 -3.51
CA VAL A 20 5.64 3.12 -2.09
C VAL A 20 7.14 2.86 -1.88
N THR A 21 7.79 2.10 -2.76
CA THR A 21 9.20 1.70 -2.60
C THR A 21 10.21 2.72 -3.15
N GLN A 22 9.84 3.51 -4.17
CA GLN A 22 10.74 4.49 -4.82
C GLN A 22 10.46 5.94 -4.37
N GLY A 23 9.32 6.18 -3.70
CA GLY A 23 8.87 7.49 -3.27
C GLY A 23 8.23 8.35 -4.38
N VAL A 24 7.72 9.52 -3.98
CA VAL A 24 6.94 10.45 -4.83
C VAL A 24 7.78 11.08 -5.97
N ASP A 25 9.11 11.02 -5.85
CA ASP A 25 10.11 11.58 -6.77
C ASP A 25 10.52 10.63 -7.91
N ALA A 26 9.73 9.59 -8.17
CA ALA A 26 9.79 8.83 -9.42
C ALA A 26 9.41 9.76 -10.61
N ARG A 27 10.42 10.52 -11.05
CA ARG A 27 10.57 11.56 -12.11
C ARG A 27 9.32 12.23 -12.70
N VAL A 28 9.34 13.57 -12.64
CA VAL A 28 8.68 14.48 -13.59
C VAL A 28 9.48 14.49 -14.91
N PRO A 29 8.86 14.39 -16.10
CA PRO A 29 9.57 14.58 -17.36
C PRO A 29 10.03 16.06 -17.46
N GLY A 30 11.35 16.30 -17.58
CA GLY A 30 11.88 17.63 -17.94
C GLY A 30 12.90 18.29 -17.00
N GLN A 31 13.36 17.66 -15.91
CA GLN A 31 14.44 18.23 -15.09
C GLN A 31 15.70 17.34 -15.06
N GLY A 32 16.77 17.88 -15.65
CA GLY A 32 18.15 17.71 -15.18
C GLY A 32 18.76 16.31 -15.24
N SER A 33 19.49 16.06 -16.33
CA SER A 33 20.53 15.03 -16.42
C SER A 33 21.79 15.52 -15.70
N SER A 34 21.99 15.15 -14.43
CA SER A 34 23.34 15.21 -13.80
C SER A 34 23.35 14.67 -12.36
N SER A 35 23.15 13.37 -12.14
CA SER A 35 23.60 12.65 -10.93
C SER A 35 23.19 11.16 -10.91
N SER A 36 23.48 10.38 -11.96
CA SER A 36 23.26 8.93 -11.88
C SER A 36 24.16 8.09 -12.79
N SER A 37 25.42 8.49 -12.96
CA SER A 37 26.36 7.74 -13.81
C SER A 37 27.10 6.61 -13.07
N ALA A 38 26.91 6.43 -11.77
CA ALA A 38 27.61 5.41 -10.98
C ALA A 38 26.77 4.16 -10.63
N TYR A 39 25.44 4.19 -10.82
CA TYR A 39 24.54 3.08 -10.45
C TYR A 39 24.08 2.21 -11.64
N GLY A 40 24.59 2.49 -12.85
CA GLY A 40 24.15 1.81 -14.08
C GLY A 40 24.76 0.42 -14.33
N PHE A 41 25.72 -0.05 -13.52
CA PHE A 41 26.46 -1.29 -13.80
C PHE A 41 25.82 -2.57 -13.23
N LEU A 42 24.81 -2.45 -12.35
CA LEU A 42 24.18 -3.60 -11.68
C LEU A 42 22.68 -3.82 -12.03
N GLY A 43 22.21 -3.27 -13.15
CA GLY A 43 20.85 -3.58 -13.63
C GLY A 43 19.72 -3.15 -12.68
N ALA A 44 19.87 -1.99 -12.03
CA ALA A 44 18.76 -1.40 -11.29
C ALA A 44 17.57 -1.19 -12.25
N PRO A 45 16.35 -1.66 -11.93
CA PRO A 45 15.19 -1.47 -12.79
C PRO A 45 15.01 0.03 -13.05
N GLY A 46 14.75 0.38 -14.32
CA GLY A 46 14.50 1.76 -14.69
C GLY A 46 13.40 2.36 -13.81
N ARG A 47 13.61 3.60 -13.33
CA ARG A 47 12.60 4.33 -12.54
C ARG A 47 11.26 4.33 -13.29
N VAL A 48 10.21 3.84 -12.64
CA VAL A 48 8.88 3.71 -13.23
C VAL A 48 8.18 5.06 -13.14
N ASP A 49 7.73 5.61 -14.27
CA ASP A 49 6.84 6.78 -14.26
C ASP A 49 5.43 6.34 -13.82
N VAL A 50 5.19 6.44 -12.51
CA VAL A 50 3.93 6.04 -11.88
C VAL A 50 2.76 6.83 -12.45
N ALA A 51 2.92 8.13 -12.72
CA ALA A 51 1.83 8.97 -13.21
C ALA A 51 1.42 8.56 -14.63
N SER A 52 2.39 8.38 -15.52
CA SER A 52 2.14 7.88 -16.88
C SER A 52 1.55 6.48 -16.87
N GLY A 53 2.04 5.60 -15.99
CA GLY A 53 1.50 4.26 -15.83
C GLY A 53 0.04 4.24 -15.36
N LEU A 54 -0.34 5.09 -14.39
CA LEU A 54 -1.72 5.20 -13.93
C LEU A 54 -2.63 5.79 -15.01
N GLN A 55 -2.13 6.72 -15.83
CA GLN A 55 -2.87 7.22 -17.00
C GLN A 55 -3.12 6.12 -18.04
N ASP A 56 -2.13 5.27 -18.32
CA ASP A 56 -2.30 4.09 -19.19
C ASP A 56 -3.38 3.14 -18.64
N VAL A 57 -3.36 2.87 -17.33
CA VAL A 57 -4.40 2.06 -16.68
C VAL A 57 -5.78 2.68 -16.90
N VAL A 58 -5.95 3.99 -16.66
CA VAL A 58 -7.24 4.67 -16.85
C VAL A 58 -7.76 4.48 -18.29
N VAL A 59 -6.92 4.71 -19.29
CA VAL A 59 -7.30 4.58 -20.71
C VAL A 59 -7.70 3.14 -21.04
N ARG A 60 -6.88 2.16 -20.65
CA ARG A 60 -7.13 0.75 -20.95
C ARG A 60 -8.32 0.19 -20.19
N ALA A 61 -8.49 0.58 -18.93
CA ALA A 61 -9.63 0.20 -18.11
C ALA A 61 -10.94 0.78 -18.65
N GLY A 62 -10.93 2.03 -19.13
CA GLY A 62 -12.08 2.65 -19.79
C GLY A 62 -12.52 1.91 -21.06
N ALA A 63 -11.57 1.37 -21.83
CA ALA A 63 -11.87 0.56 -23.02
C ALA A 63 -12.54 -0.79 -22.72
N LEU A 64 -12.45 -1.29 -21.47
CA LEU A 64 -13.11 -2.54 -21.04
C LEU A 64 -14.59 -2.34 -20.66
N GLY A 65 -15.09 -1.11 -20.67
CA GLY A 65 -16.46 -0.80 -20.28
C GLY A 65 -16.73 -1.08 -18.79
N PRO A 66 -17.96 -1.52 -18.42
CA PRO A 66 -18.36 -1.69 -17.02
C PRO A 66 -17.44 -2.60 -16.19
N GLY A 67 -16.78 -3.59 -16.79
CA GLY A 67 -15.87 -4.49 -16.08
C GLY A 67 -14.54 -3.85 -15.65
N GLY A 68 -14.15 -2.72 -16.26
CA GLY A 68 -12.93 -1.99 -15.96
C GLY A 68 -13.14 -0.69 -15.17
N THR A 69 -14.38 -0.28 -14.90
CA THR A 69 -14.67 1.02 -14.27
C THR A 69 -13.99 1.19 -12.92
N TRP A 70 -13.96 0.15 -12.09
CA TRP A 70 -13.29 0.20 -10.79
C TRP A 70 -11.76 0.36 -10.91
N LEU A 71 -11.14 -0.14 -11.98
CA LEU A 71 -9.72 0.06 -12.27
C LEU A 71 -9.43 1.48 -12.78
N ALA A 72 -10.34 2.05 -13.57
CA ALA A 72 -10.26 3.46 -13.94
C ALA A 72 -10.42 4.36 -12.71
N ALA A 73 -11.33 4.00 -11.79
CA ALA A 73 -11.48 4.65 -10.51
C ALA A 73 -10.21 4.55 -9.66
N ALA A 74 -9.56 3.37 -9.61
CA ALA A 74 -8.27 3.17 -8.93
C ALA A 74 -7.16 4.07 -9.52
N GLY A 75 -7.05 4.11 -10.85
CA GLY A 75 -6.06 4.93 -11.54
C GLY A 75 -6.25 6.43 -11.27
N HIS A 76 -7.50 6.90 -11.33
CA HIS A 76 -7.84 8.28 -11.00
C HIS A 76 -7.62 8.61 -9.52
N ALA A 77 -7.98 7.72 -8.59
CA ALA A 77 -7.72 7.90 -7.16
C ALA A 77 -6.21 8.01 -6.89
N GLY A 78 -5.41 7.11 -7.47
CA GLY A 78 -3.94 7.15 -7.37
C GLY A 78 -3.33 8.44 -7.93
N LEU A 79 -3.80 8.92 -9.08
CA LEU A 79 -3.38 10.21 -9.64
C LEU A 79 -3.76 11.40 -8.73
N GLY A 80 -4.95 11.35 -8.14
CA GLY A 80 -5.42 12.34 -7.16
C GLY A 80 -4.52 12.39 -5.92
N VAL A 81 -4.26 11.23 -5.31
CA VAL A 81 -3.36 11.10 -4.15
C VAL A 81 -1.95 11.57 -4.50
N LEU A 82 -1.40 11.17 -5.64
CA LEU A 82 -0.08 11.59 -6.09
C LEU A 82 0.02 13.11 -6.27
N ALA A 83 -1.03 13.75 -6.81
CA ALA A 83 -1.09 15.20 -6.94
C ALA A 83 -1.13 15.88 -5.56
N VAL A 84 -1.87 15.35 -4.59
CA VAL A 84 -1.87 15.84 -3.20
C VAL A 84 -0.48 15.74 -2.57
N LEU A 85 0.18 14.58 -2.68
CA LEU A 85 1.52 14.36 -2.13
C LEU A 85 2.57 15.31 -2.73
N ARG A 86 2.34 15.80 -3.95
CA ARG A 86 3.19 16.79 -4.64
C ARG A 86 2.79 18.25 -4.35
N GLY A 87 1.85 18.49 -3.44
CA GLY A 87 1.34 19.83 -3.13
C GLY A 87 0.49 20.45 -4.24
N ARG A 88 0.00 19.66 -5.19
CA ARG A 88 -0.78 20.11 -6.35
C ARG A 88 -2.28 19.88 -6.14
N ALA A 89 -2.83 20.48 -5.10
CA ALA A 89 -4.24 20.33 -4.71
C ALA A 89 -5.22 20.60 -5.87
N GLU A 90 -4.98 21.64 -6.67
CA GLU A 90 -5.80 21.97 -7.84
C GLU A 90 -5.84 20.87 -8.91
N GLN A 91 -4.75 20.08 -9.04
CA GLN A 91 -4.70 18.94 -9.97
C GLN A 91 -5.30 17.67 -9.34
N ALA A 92 -5.32 17.57 -8.02
CA ALA A 92 -5.88 16.42 -7.31
C ALA A 92 -7.41 16.34 -7.45
N ILE A 93 -8.10 17.46 -7.29
CA ILE A 93 -9.57 17.54 -7.31
C ILE A 93 -10.20 16.94 -8.58
N PRO A 94 -9.80 17.29 -9.81
CA PRO A 94 -10.40 16.71 -11.01
C PRO A 94 -10.15 15.19 -11.13
N HIS A 95 -9.00 14.70 -10.63
CA HIS A 95 -8.74 13.26 -10.60
C HIS A 95 -9.62 12.54 -9.57
N LEU A 96 -9.78 13.09 -8.36
CA LEU A 96 -10.67 12.52 -7.36
C LEU A 96 -12.14 12.58 -7.79
N ASP A 97 -12.55 13.64 -8.49
CA ASP A 97 -13.89 13.76 -9.05
C ASP A 97 -14.17 12.70 -10.12
N ALA A 98 -13.20 12.45 -11.00
CA ALA A 98 -13.27 11.38 -11.99
C ALA A 98 -13.31 9.99 -11.33
N ALA A 99 -12.54 9.78 -10.25
CA ALA A 99 -12.57 8.54 -9.49
C ALA A 99 -13.95 8.28 -8.89
N VAL A 100 -14.55 9.28 -8.21
CA VAL A 100 -15.89 9.15 -7.62
C VAL A 100 -16.95 8.91 -8.69
N SER A 101 -16.84 9.59 -9.83
CA SER A 101 -17.74 9.38 -10.98
C SER A 101 -17.63 7.98 -11.57
N ALA A 102 -16.47 7.32 -11.43
CA ALA A 102 -16.23 5.94 -11.81
C ALA A 102 -16.55 4.92 -10.70
N GLY A 103 -17.12 5.37 -9.56
CA GLY A 103 -17.56 4.51 -8.46
C GLY A 103 -16.61 4.42 -7.27
N TYR A 104 -15.53 5.21 -7.23
CA TYR A 104 -14.67 5.31 -6.05
C TYR A 104 -15.48 5.80 -4.85
N ASN A 105 -15.43 5.05 -3.76
CA ASN A 105 -16.20 5.35 -2.56
C ASN A 105 -15.43 5.06 -1.25
N ASP A 106 -14.10 4.94 -1.31
CA ASP A 106 -13.30 4.87 -0.08
C ASP A 106 -13.28 6.23 0.64
N CYS A 107 -14.28 6.41 1.51
CA CYS A 107 -14.42 7.60 2.34
C CYS A 107 -13.45 7.62 3.51
N VAL A 108 -12.86 6.48 3.90
CA VAL A 108 -11.89 6.41 5.02
C VAL A 108 -10.56 7.01 4.57
N GLY A 109 -10.05 6.62 3.39
CA GLY A 109 -8.84 7.17 2.80
C GLY A 109 -8.89 8.69 2.61
N LEU A 110 -10.07 9.25 2.31
CA LEU A 110 -10.26 10.71 2.20
C LEU A 110 -10.17 11.48 3.53
N HIS A 111 -10.05 10.79 4.67
CA HIS A 111 -9.75 11.38 5.99
C HIS A 111 -8.27 11.28 6.39
N ALA A 112 -7.44 10.63 5.57
CA ALA A 112 -6.00 10.54 5.79
C ALA A 112 -5.37 11.94 5.85
N ALA A 113 -4.32 12.09 6.66
CA ALA A 113 -3.68 13.38 6.94
C ALA A 113 -3.31 14.18 5.67
N PRO A 114 -2.75 13.58 4.59
CA PRO A 114 -2.43 14.33 3.37
C PRO A 114 -3.64 14.94 2.66
N ILE A 115 -4.83 14.33 2.78
CA ILE A 115 -6.06 14.75 2.09
C ILE A 115 -6.80 15.86 2.87
N ARG A 116 -6.62 15.94 4.19
CA ARG A 116 -7.32 16.91 5.06
C ARG A 116 -7.30 18.36 4.57
N PRO A 117 -6.21 18.91 3.99
CA PRO A 117 -6.23 20.27 3.44
C PRO A 117 -7.31 20.51 2.38
N LEU A 118 -7.77 19.47 1.68
CA LEU A 118 -8.84 19.58 0.69
C LEU A 118 -10.24 19.73 1.31
N HIS A 119 -10.42 19.45 2.61
CA HIS A 119 -11.74 19.46 3.27
C HIS A 119 -12.39 20.86 3.29
N GLY A 120 -11.59 21.92 3.13
CA GLY A 120 -12.07 23.29 2.99
C GLY A 120 -12.64 23.62 1.60
N ASP A 121 -12.27 22.86 0.57
CA ASP A 121 -12.62 23.16 -0.82
C ASP A 121 -14.06 22.71 -1.13
N PRO A 122 -14.93 23.61 -1.64
CA PRO A 122 -16.32 23.27 -1.98
C PRO A 122 -16.42 22.19 -3.07
N ARG A 123 -15.46 22.10 -4.00
CA ARG A 123 -15.41 21.06 -5.05
C ARG A 123 -15.15 19.70 -4.43
N PHE A 124 -14.23 19.62 -3.47
CA PHE A 124 -13.94 18.39 -2.74
C PHE A 124 -15.11 17.95 -1.85
N ARG A 125 -15.80 18.89 -1.20
CA ARG A 125 -17.03 18.57 -0.46
C ARG A 125 -18.13 18.02 -1.37
N ALA A 126 -18.29 18.63 -2.55
CA ALA A 126 -19.29 18.21 -3.51
C ALA A 126 -19.04 16.79 -4.02
N LEU A 127 -17.79 16.43 -4.37
CA LEU A 127 -17.48 15.05 -4.78
C LEU A 127 -17.67 14.06 -3.62
N TYR A 128 -17.27 14.40 -2.39
CA TYR A 128 -17.44 13.53 -1.22
C TYR A 128 -18.92 13.21 -0.95
N GLN A 129 -19.80 14.20 -1.07
CA GLN A 129 -21.25 14.05 -0.87
C GLN A 129 -21.92 13.11 -1.89
N ARG A 130 -21.28 12.83 -3.03
CA ARG A 130 -21.80 11.89 -4.04
C ARG A 130 -21.44 10.44 -3.73
N MET A 131 -20.44 10.18 -2.88
CA MET A 131 -20.01 8.83 -2.56
C MET A 131 -21.13 8.06 -1.82
N ARG A 132 -21.27 6.79 -2.16
CA ARG A 132 -22.25 5.87 -1.55
C ARG A 132 -21.54 4.62 -1.09
N ILE A 133 -21.88 4.12 0.09
CA ILE A 133 -21.24 2.96 0.70
C ILE A 133 -22.24 2.13 1.49
N THR A 134 -22.02 0.82 1.54
CA THR A 134 -22.77 -0.09 2.42
C THR A 134 -22.12 -0.12 3.81
N GLN A 135 -22.86 -0.57 4.82
CA GLN A 135 -22.29 -0.69 6.16
C GLN A 135 -21.17 -1.74 6.20
N ALA A 136 -21.36 -2.86 5.48
CA ALA A 136 -20.37 -3.93 5.38
C ALA A 136 -19.06 -3.44 4.76
N ASP A 137 -19.15 -2.64 3.69
CA ASP A 137 -18.00 -2.07 3.02
C ASP A 137 -17.29 -1.00 3.86
N LEU A 138 -18.03 -0.18 4.61
CA LEU A 138 -17.41 0.78 5.54
C LEU A 138 -16.63 0.08 6.66
N ASP A 139 -17.20 -0.98 7.25
CA ASP A 139 -16.52 -1.79 8.26
C ASP A 139 -15.21 -2.38 7.70
N GLU A 140 -15.24 -2.87 6.45
CA GLU A 140 -14.04 -3.40 5.81
C GLU A 140 -13.01 -2.33 5.48
N LEU A 141 -13.40 -1.17 4.96
CA LEU A 141 -12.46 -0.07 4.70
C LEU A 141 -11.76 0.39 5.98
N LEU A 142 -12.50 0.52 7.09
CA LEU A 142 -11.91 0.86 8.38
C LEU A 142 -10.85 -0.17 8.80
N TRP A 143 -11.15 -1.46 8.63
CA TRP A 143 -10.20 -2.53 8.89
C TRP A 143 -8.98 -2.48 7.96
N LEU A 144 -9.18 -2.29 6.65
CA LEU A 144 -8.10 -2.23 5.66
C LEU A 144 -7.12 -1.08 5.96
N HIS A 145 -7.63 0.11 6.26
CA HIS A 145 -6.79 1.26 6.63
C HIS A 145 -6.06 1.06 7.95
N GLN A 146 -6.72 0.45 8.95
CA GLN A 146 -6.06 0.07 10.19
C GLN A 146 -4.94 -0.93 9.96
N GLU A 147 -5.18 -1.96 9.15
CA GLU A 147 -4.19 -3.01 8.89
C GLU A 147 -2.98 -2.47 8.11
N MET A 148 -3.17 -1.50 7.21
CA MET A 148 -2.05 -0.79 6.58
C MET A 148 -1.17 -0.06 7.60
N GLN A 149 -1.75 0.58 8.62
CA GLN A 149 -0.98 1.22 9.69
C GLN A 149 -0.26 0.19 10.57
N LEU A 150 -0.95 -0.88 10.96
CA LEU A 150 -0.36 -1.95 11.77
C LEU A 150 0.80 -2.62 11.04
N THR A 151 0.65 -2.90 9.74
CA THR A 151 1.72 -3.46 8.90
C THR A 151 2.96 -2.56 8.90
N ALA A 152 2.79 -1.24 8.77
CA ALA A 152 3.90 -0.29 8.82
C ALA A 152 4.60 -0.28 10.20
N GLN A 153 3.82 -0.30 11.28
CA GLN A 153 4.37 -0.34 12.65
C GLN A 153 5.09 -1.67 12.94
N GLU A 154 4.52 -2.79 12.52
CA GLU A 154 5.13 -4.12 12.67
C GLU A 154 6.42 -4.23 11.85
N ALA A 155 6.43 -3.71 10.62
CA ALA A 155 7.63 -3.60 9.81
C ALA A 155 8.72 -2.82 10.55
N GLN A 156 8.41 -1.62 11.04
CA GLN A 156 9.35 -0.78 11.79
C GLN A 156 9.92 -1.50 13.03
N ARG A 157 9.06 -2.17 13.81
CA ARG A 157 9.51 -2.95 14.98
C ARG A 157 10.45 -4.08 14.56
N ALA A 158 10.11 -4.84 13.51
CA ALA A 158 10.98 -5.89 12.99
C ALA A 158 12.35 -5.35 12.53
N MET A 159 12.41 -4.16 11.90
CA MET A 159 13.69 -3.55 11.53
C MET A 159 14.56 -3.24 12.76
N VAL A 160 13.94 -2.76 13.84
CA VAL A 160 14.62 -2.46 15.11
C VAL A 160 15.10 -3.73 15.80
N ASP A 161 14.27 -4.77 15.84
CA ASP A 161 14.59 -6.06 16.46
C ASP A 161 15.78 -6.76 15.77
N ASN A 162 16.05 -6.42 14.50
CA ASN A 162 17.16 -6.97 13.72
C ASN A 162 18.51 -6.26 13.94
N ILE A 163 18.54 -5.13 14.67
CA ILE A 163 19.77 -4.40 14.96
C ILE A 163 20.63 -5.21 15.94
N GLY A 164 21.89 -5.47 15.56
CA GLY A 164 22.85 -6.18 16.41
C GLY A 164 22.66 -7.70 16.46
N ARG A 165 21.67 -8.23 15.73
CA ARG A 165 21.36 -9.65 15.65
C ARG A 165 22.47 -10.39 14.88
N LEU A 166 23.05 -11.42 15.48
CA LEU A 166 24.22 -12.13 14.94
C LEU A 166 23.87 -13.30 14.04
N ASP A 167 22.67 -13.89 14.07
CA ASP A 167 22.33 -15.03 13.19
C ASP A 167 22.42 -14.70 11.68
N THR A 168 22.25 -15.70 10.81
CA THR A 168 22.16 -15.53 9.34
C THR A 168 20.77 -15.87 8.80
N GLY A 169 19.78 -15.96 9.68
CA GLY A 169 18.40 -16.25 9.33
C GLY A 169 17.68 -15.06 8.71
N VAL A 170 16.60 -15.34 8.01
CA VAL A 170 15.73 -14.33 7.39
C VAL A 170 14.36 -14.44 8.04
N SER A 171 13.84 -13.31 8.51
CA SER A 171 12.54 -13.19 9.16
C SER A 171 11.53 -12.61 8.18
N LEU A 172 10.57 -13.43 7.75
CA LEU A 172 9.50 -12.95 6.88
C LEU A 172 8.50 -12.14 7.70
N LEU A 173 8.31 -10.87 7.31
CA LEU A 173 7.26 -10.05 7.92
C LEU A 173 5.89 -10.72 7.68
N ALA A 174 5.16 -10.94 8.76
CA ALA A 174 3.82 -11.51 8.73
C ALA A 174 2.87 -10.64 7.90
N GLN A 175 1.90 -11.29 7.23
CA GLN A 175 0.89 -10.62 6.43
C GLN A 175 -0.49 -11.03 6.94
N ALA A 176 -1.35 -10.04 7.20
CA ALA A 176 -2.74 -10.31 7.53
C ALA A 176 -3.48 -10.94 6.33
N PRO A 177 -4.34 -11.94 6.56
CA PRO A 177 -5.14 -12.55 5.51
C PRO A 177 -6.05 -11.52 4.82
N MET A 178 -6.08 -11.55 3.48
CA MET A 178 -6.96 -10.67 2.71
C MET A 178 -8.44 -11.07 2.90
N PRO A 179 -9.37 -10.11 3.05
CA PRO A 179 -10.80 -10.41 3.11
C PRO A 179 -11.28 -11.13 1.86
N THR A 180 -12.07 -12.19 2.04
CA THR A 180 -12.54 -13.06 0.94
C THR A 180 -13.99 -12.80 0.53
N ARG A 181 -14.74 -12.00 1.29
CA ARG A 181 -16.12 -11.66 0.93
C ARG A 181 -16.16 -10.86 -0.38
N GLU A 182 -17.26 -10.97 -1.09
CA GLU A 182 -17.57 -10.09 -2.21
C GLU A 182 -17.94 -8.69 -1.68
N PRO A 183 -17.28 -7.62 -2.13
CA PRO A 183 -17.64 -6.26 -1.74
C PRO A 183 -18.82 -5.73 -2.57
N ASP A 184 -19.62 -4.84 -1.98
CA ASP A 184 -20.74 -4.21 -2.69
C ASP A 184 -20.28 -3.01 -3.54
N THR A 185 -19.06 -2.51 -3.30
CA THR A 185 -18.55 -1.27 -3.88
C THR A 185 -17.08 -1.34 -4.27
N ALA A 186 -16.72 -0.51 -5.26
CA ALA A 186 -15.39 -0.51 -5.88
C ALA A 186 -14.28 -0.06 -4.93
N GLY A 187 -14.57 0.83 -3.98
CA GLY A 187 -13.59 1.34 -3.02
C GLY A 187 -12.92 0.21 -2.23
N VAL A 188 -13.68 -0.81 -1.81
CA VAL A 188 -13.11 -1.97 -1.11
C VAL A 188 -12.12 -2.74 -1.98
N LEU A 189 -12.43 -2.97 -3.26
CA LEU A 189 -11.52 -3.65 -4.18
C LEU A 189 -10.21 -2.86 -4.36
N ILE A 190 -10.32 -1.54 -4.46
CA ILE A 190 -9.18 -0.64 -4.61
C ILE A 190 -8.31 -0.66 -3.35
N THR A 191 -8.91 -0.47 -2.17
CA THR A 191 -8.19 -0.46 -0.89
C THR A 191 -7.60 -1.84 -0.54
N ARG A 192 -8.20 -2.94 -1.01
CA ARG A 192 -7.56 -4.28 -0.92
C ARG A 192 -6.26 -4.35 -1.72
N ILE A 193 -6.20 -3.73 -2.90
CA ILE A 193 -4.93 -3.62 -3.65
C ILE A 193 -3.92 -2.79 -2.84
N ASP A 194 -4.35 -1.67 -2.25
CA ASP A 194 -3.46 -0.81 -1.44
C ASP A 194 -2.87 -1.56 -0.24
N LEU A 195 -3.67 -2.38 0.46
CA LEU A 195 -3.17 -3.24 1.53
C LEU A 195 -2.17 -4.28 1.01
N ALA A 196 -2.50 -4.98 -0.08
CA ALA A 196 -1.59 -5.97 -0.67
C ALA A 196 -0.26 -5.34 -1.12
N VAL A 197 -0.31 -4.12 -1.66
CA VAL A 197 0.87 -3.33 -2.03
C VAL A 197 1.70 -2.98 -0.80
N THR A 198 1.05 -2.51 0.27
CA THR A 198 1.70 -2.13 1.53
C THR A 198 2.39 -3.34 2.18
N GLN A 199 1.69 -4.47 2.28
CA GLN A 199 2.25 -5.73 2.79
C GLN A 199 3.42 -6.22 1.92
N SER A 200 3.36 -6.05 0.60
CA SER A 200 4.44 -6.44 -0.31
C SER A 200 5.66 -5.52 -0.17
N ALA A 201 5.45 -4.21 -0.10
CA ALA A 201 6.51 -3.21 0.05
C ALA A 201 7.29 -3.43 1.34
N PHE A 202 6.59 -3.60 2.47
CA PHE A 202 7.26 -3.80 3.76
C PHE A 202 7.94 -5.16 3.87
N ARG A 203 7.37 -6.21 3.26
CA ARG A 203 8.04 -7.52 3.17
C ARG A 203 9.32 -7.44 2.35
N GLN A 204 9.31 -6.74 1.21
CA GLN A 204 10.52 -6.54 0.39
C GLN A 204 11.59 -5.75 1.16
N ALA A 205 11.20 -4.69 1.87
CA ALA A 205 12.11 -3.91 2.69
C ALA A 205 12.74 -4.74 3.82
N ALA A 206 11.92 -5.52 4.55
CA ALA A 206 12.37 -6.43 5.60
C ALA A 206 13.38 -7.46 5.07
N LEU A 207 13.04 -8.13 3.97
CA LEU A 207 13.92 -9.09 3.30
C LEU A 207 15.26 -8.48 2.90
N GLN A 208 15.24 -7.28 2.31
CA GLN A 208 16.46 -6.62 1.88
C GLN A 208 17.41 -6.34 3.05
N MET A 209 16.89 -5.88 4.20
CA MET A 209 17.72 -5.64 5.38
C MET A 209 18.26 -6.93 5.99
N ASP A 210 17.46 -7.99 6.02
CA ASP A 210 17.92 -9.30 6.53
C ASP A 210 19.03 -9.88 5.66
N PHE A 211 18.95 -9.74 4.34
CA PHE A 211 20.05 -10.15 3.46
C PHE A 211 21.31 -9.33 3.69
N GLN A 212 21.20 -8.01 3.88
CA GLN A 212 22.35 -7.16 4.19
C GLN A 212 23.01 -7.55 5.51
N ARG A 213 22.20 -7.77 6.56
CA ARG A 213 22.65 -8.22 7.87
C ARG A 213 23.31 -9.60 7.80
N SER A 214 22.63 -10.58 7.22
CA SER A 214 23.15 -11.94 7.05
C SER A 214 24.46 -11.97 6.25
N SER A 215 24.56 -11.19 5.19
CA SER A 215 25.79 -11.08 4.39
C SER A 215 26.93 -10.45 5.18
N GLY A 216 26.65 -9.41 5.97
CA GLY A 216 27.65 -8.77 6.85
C GLY A 216 28.17 -9.74 7.90
N ASN A 217 27.24 -10.46 8.55
CA ASN A 217 27.52 -11.51 9.53
C ASN A 217 28.37 -12.64 8.95
N THR A 218 28.00 -13.15 7.77
CA THR A 218 28.78 -14.17 7.06
C THR A 218 30.20 -13.68 6.73
N SER A 219 30.34 -12.41 6.33
CA SER A 219 31.64 -11.83 5.99
C SER A 219 32.55 -11.70 7.21
N LEU A 220 32.00 -11.32 8.38
CA LEU A 220 32.76 -11.24 9.62
C LEU A 220 33.30 -12.61 10.05
N GLY A 221 32.47 -13.66 9.98
CA GLY A 221 32.90 -15.02 10.31
C GLY A 221 33.99 -15.58 9.39
N LEU A 222 34.12 -15.08 8.16
CA LEU A 222 35.21 -15.48 7.25
C LEU A 222 36.53 -14.74 7.51
N ILE A 223 36.48 -13.55 8.11
CA ILE A 223 37.65 -12.69 8.33
C ILE A 223 38.28 -12.98 9.70
N ASP A 224 37.44 -13.12 10.72
CA ASP A 224 37.86 -13.30 12.11
C ASP A 224 37.04 -14.44 12.71
N ASP A 225 37.69 -15.56 13.04
CA ASP A 225 37.06 -16.79 13.57
C ASP A 225 36.58 -16.60 15.04
N THR A 226 36.35 -15.35 15.44
CA THR A 226 35.88 -14.90 16.76
C THR A 226 34.35 -14.85 16.83
N TRP A 227 33.67 -15.47 15.88
CA TRP A 227 32.23 -15.49 15.76
C TRP A 227 31.54 -16.13 16.99
N ASP A 228 30.69 -15.37 17.69
CA ASP A 228 29.94 -15.89 18.83
C ASP A 228 28.76 -16.76 18.37
N HIS A 229 29.07 -18.03 18.07
CA HIS A 229 28.08 -19.03 17.66
C HIS A 229 26.97 -19.23 18.70
N ALA A 230 27.27 -19.10 20.00
CA ALA A 230 26.29 -19.30 21.04
C ALA A 230 25.25 -18.17 21.06
N GLN A 231 25.69 -16.92 20.85
CA GLN A 231 24.80 -15.78 20.70
C GLN A 231 24.00 -15.86 19.39
N ALA A 232 24.64 -16.21 18.27
CA ALA A 232 23.96 -16.37 16.98
C ALA A 232 22.81 -17.41 17.05
N MET A 233 23.00 -18.52 17.76
CA MET A 233 21.94 -19.51 17.98
C MET A 233 20.79 -18.98 18.83
N ARG A 234 21.08 -18.22 19.90
CA ARG A 234 20.05 -17.58 20.73
C ARG A 234 19.23 -16.58 19.94
N ASP A 235 19.91 -15.77 19.13
CA ASP A 235 19.30 -14.78 18.26
C ASP A 235 18.37 -15.41 17.23
N ALA A 236 18.79 -16.52 16.60
CA ALA A 236 17.96 -17.27 15.66
C ALA A 236 16.67 -17.79 16.32
N TRP A 237 16.75 -18.45 17.48
CA TRP A 237 15.56 -18.92 18.20
C TRP A 237 14.65 -17.79 18.65
N HIS A 238 15.24 -16.67 19.08
CA HIS A 238 14.44 -15.51 19.47
C HIS A 238 13.68 -14.92 18.28
N ALA A 239 14.32 -14.82 17.12
CA ALA A 239 13.70 -14.37 15.88
C ALA A 239 12.55 -15.31 15.45
N GLU A 240 12.74 -16.62 15.49
CA GLU A 240 11.69 -17.60 15.16
C GLU A 240 10.46 -17.51 16.08
N ASP A 241 10.66 -17.33 17.39
CA ASP A 241 9.56 -17.13 18.34
C ASP A 241 8.83 -15.80 18.06
N GLN A 242 9.56 -14.72 17.80
CA GLN A 242 8.96 -13.44 17.43
C GLN A 242 8.14 -13.55 16.13
N ASP A 243 8.67 -14.18 15.09
CA ASP A 243 7.98 -14.37 13.81
C ASP A 243 6.71 -15.21 13.98
N SER A 244 6.79 -16.29 14.76
CA SER A 244 5.63 -17.11 15.10
C SER A 244 4.55 -16.34 15.88
N ARG A 245 4.94 -15.37 16.72
CA ARG A 245 3.99 -14.49 17.43
C ARG A 245 3.38 -13.46 16.49
N ARG A 246 4.18 -12.81 15.64
CA ARG A 246 3.70 -11.84 14.64
C ARG A 246 2.70 -12.49 13.68
N GLN A 247 3.01 -13.70 13.21
CA GLN A 247 2.12 -14.46 12.32
C GLN A 247 0.76 -14.74 12.98
N ARG A 248 0.76 -15.28 14.19
CA ARG A 248 -0.49 -15.53 14.95
C ARG A 248 -1.27 -14.24 15.23
N PHE A 249 -0.56 -13.15 15.51
CA PHE A 249 -1.20 -11.86 15.75
C PHE A 249 -1.84 -11.30 14.47
N ALA A 250 -1.17 -11.41 13.32
CA ALA A 250 -1.73 -11.01 12.02
C ALA A 250 -2.93 -11.87 11.61
N GLU A 251 -2.86 -13.19 11.80
CA GLU A 251 -3.98 -14.12 11.56
C GLU A 251 -5.16 -13.84 12.48
N GLY A 252 -4.91 -13.56 13.76
CA GLY A 252 -5.94 -13.22 14.73
C GLY A 252 -6.69 -11.92 14.44
N ARG A 253 -6.12 -11.05 13.60
CA ARG A 253 -6.76 -9.80 13.13
C ARG A 253 -7.47 -9.97 11.80
N ALA A 254 -7.54 -11.16 11.21
CA ALA A 254 -8.22 -11.37 9.93
C ALA A 254 -9.63 -10.77 9.93
N PHE A 255 -10.00 -10.10 8.84
CA PHE A 255 -11.31 -9.45 8.75
C PHE A 255 -12.44 -10.47 8.86
N VAL A 256 -13.36 -10.22 9.78
CA VAL A 256 -14.61 -10.98 9.92
C VAL A 256 -15.77 -10.04 9.67
N ALA A 257 -16.54 -10.33 8.62
CA ALA A 257 -17.72 -9.54 8.29
C ALA A 257 -18.73 -9.62 9.44
N ARG A 258 -19.25 -8.46 9.85
CA ARG A 258 -20.29 -8.39 10.87
C ARG A 258 -21.57 -9.07 10.37
N PRO A 259 -22.13 -10.06 11.08
CA PRO A 259 -23.40 -10.66 10.70
C PRO A 259 -24.52 -9.61 10.62
N GLY A 260 -25.27 -9.62 9.53
CA GLY A 260 -26.39 -8.69 9.33
C GLY A 260 -26.00 -7.25 8.98
N ALA A 261 -24.72 -6.96 8.68
CA ALA A 261 -24.35 -5.69 8.09
C ALA A 261 -25.13 -5.46 6.78
N GLY A 262 -25.78 -4.30 6.66
CA GLY A 262 -26.65 -4.00 5.53
C GLY A 262 -25.87 -3.81 4.23
N THR A 263 -26.45 -4.29 3.13
CA THR A 263 -25.98 -4.09 1.73
C THR A 263 -26.63 -2.87 1.06
N VAL A 264 -27.44 -2.12 1.80
CA VAL A 264 -28.11 -0.92 1.28
C VAL A 264 -27.09 0.21 1.18
N LEU A 265 -26.98 0.79 -0.02
CA LEU A 265 -26.13 1.95 -0.27
C LEU A 265 -26.69 3.19 0.43
N GLY A 266 -25.90 3.75 1.33
CA GLY A 266 -26.16 5.02 2.00
C GLY A 266 -25.10 6.07 1.66
N PRO A 267 -25.30 7.34 2.04
CA PRO A 267 -24.23 8.33 1.99
C PRO A 267 -23.08 7.91 2.91
N CYS A 268 -21.85 8.23 2.53
CA CYS A 268 -20.71 8.11 3.44
C CYS A 268 -20.93 8.94 4.71
N PRO A 269 -20.31 8.56 5.85
CA PRO A 269 -20.32 9.40 7.06
C PRO A 269 -19.89 10.85 6.74
N PRO A 270 -20.37 11.87 7.46
CA PRO A 270 -20.05 13.26 7.16
C PRO A 270 -18.54 13.53 7.01
N LEU A 271 -18.14 14.38 6.07
CA LEU A 271 -16.74 14.72 5.90
C LEU A 271 -16.16 15.32 7.19
N GLY A 272 -15.03 14.77 7.64
CA GLY A 272 -14.39 15.12 8.90
C GLY A 272 -14.89 14.35 10.12
N SER A 273 -15.92 13.49 9.99
CA SER A 273 -16.44 12.70 11.12
C SER A 273 -15.68 11.39 11.36
N ILE A 274 -14.90 10.92 10.38
CA ILE A 274 -14.12 9.69 10.52
C ILE A 274 -12.75 10.04 11.08
N THR A 275 -12.43 9.50 12.25
CA THR A 275 -11.05 9.48 12.74
C THR A 275 -10.27 8.44 11.93
N TYR A 276 -9.31 8.90 11.12
CA TYR A 276 -8.46 8.00 10.36
C TYR A 276 -7.69 7.06 11.31
N PRO A 277 -7.66 5.74 11.07
CA PRO A 277 -6.89 4.80 11.90
C PRO A 277 -5.42 5.22 11.99
N GLY A 278 -4.86 5.20 13.20
CA GLY A 278 -3.46 5.53 13.49
C GLY A 278 -2.77 4.44 14.27
#